data_AF-A0A4Z2BT60-F1
#
_entry.id   AF-A0A4Z2BT60-F1
#
_cell.length_a   1.000
_cell.length_b   1.000
_cell.length_c   1.000
_cell.angle_alpha   90.00
_cell.angle_beta   90.00
_cell.angle_gamma   90.00
#
_symmetry.space_group_name_H-M   'P 1'
#
loop_
_entity.id
_entity.type
_entity.pdbx_description
1 polymer ?
#
loop_
_entity_poly.entity_id
_entity_poly.type
_entity_poly.pdbx_seq_one_letter_code
_entity_poly.pdbx_strand_id
1 'polypeptide(L)'
;MAQTSNATQNNIAETKKDPALVPNVSIDDLKQMKTYLKLLKKQQKELGALKKKQSKDQNTMQKAHCTQVDKMVSQHDKEKMVFEKLLEKAIKKRGENNCQELKKETEDKIQTLVTDHKAKVKDITAQHTKEWSDLISSQSNDEQEMKDSHVTQQCDHLKKLLATVQEQQTMQLKLIQERQSKEMRANQAKISMENSKAISQDKSIKNKAERERRVRELNSSNTKKFLDERKRLAMKHQKEMEQLEKNQREQLEKLEKFNEQLLKSHHANKLVQGQGHAADGEVGGGDGPQTCHSGVKD
;
A
#
# COMPACT_ATOMS: atom_id res chain seq x y z
N MET A 1 18.77 32.33 -40.27
CA MET A 1 19.15 31.07 -39.59
C MET A 1 18.32 30.96 -38.33
N ALA A 2 17.68 29.79 -38.18
CA ALA A 2 17.02 29.22 -37.01
C ALA A 2 15.98 30.06 -36.22
N GLN A 3 14.71 29.88 -36.62
CA GLN A 3 13.55 29.89 -35.73
C GLN A 3 13.47 28.54 -35.00
N THR A 4 13.17 28.53 -33.70
CA THR A 4 12.56 27.35 -33.03
C THR A 4 11.56 27.82 -31.96
N SER A 5 10.28 27.79 -32.32
CA SER A 5 9.16 27.82 -31.39
C SER A 5 8.47 26.47 -31.49
N ASN A 6 8.69 25.61 -30.49
CA ASN A 6 8.02 24.32 -30.40
C ASN A 6 6.59 24.51 -29.90
N ALA A 7 5.66 24.63 -30.84
CA ALA A 7 4.24 24.37 -30.62
C ALA A 7 4.05 22.85 -30.58
N THR A 8 3.88 22.29 -29.39
CA THR A 8 3.48 20.89 -29.20
C THR A 8 2.04 20.74 -29.69
N GLN A 9 1.89 20.31 -30.94
CA GLN A 9 0.62 19.88 -31.51
C GLN A 9 0.14 18.65 -30.74
N ASN A 10 -0.89 18.84 -29.90
CA ASN A 10 -1.72 17.76 -29.39
C ASN A 10 -2.43 17.10 -30.56
N ASN A 11 -1.83 16.01 -31.06
CA ASN A 11 -2.43 15.13 -32.05
C ASN A 11 -3.46 14.24 -31.34
N ILE A 12 -4.65 14.79 -31.08
CA ILE A 12 -5.84 13.99 -30.81
C ILE A 12 -6.23 13.39 -32.16
N ALA A 13 -5.67 12.23 -32.46
CA ALA A 13 -6.11 11.42 -33.58
C ALA A 13 -7.53 10.92 -33.29
N GLU A 14 -8.53 11.65 -33.79
CA GLU A 14 -9.89 11.16 -34.01
C GLU A 14 -9.83 10.01 -35.03
N THR A 15 -9.45 8.83 -34.55
CA THR A 15 -9.73 7.59 -35.24
C THR A 15 -11.19 7.25 -34.96
N LYS A 16 -12.00 7.28 -36.03
CA LYS A 16 -13.40 6.87 -36.09
C LYS A 16 -13.67 5.70 -35.12
N LYS A 17 -14.24 6.00 -33.95
CA LYS A 17 -14.61 4.98 -32.97
C LYS A 17 -15.83 4.24 -33.52
N ASP A 18 -15.61 3.02 -33.98
CA ASP A 18 -16.67 2.03 -34.09
C ASP A 18 -17.35 1.94 -32.70
N PRO A 19 -18.66 2.19 -32.56
CA PRO A 19 -19.36 2.17 -31.26
C PRO A 19 -19.29 0.81 -30.54
N ALA A 20 -18.68 -0.22 -31.17
CA ALA A 20 -18.43 -1.54 -30.62
C ALA A 20 -17.13 -1.67 -29.79
N LEU A 21 -16.22 -0.68 -29.80
CA LEU A 21 -14.96 -0.79 -29.06
C LEU A 21 -15.13 -0.42 -27.59
N VAL A 22 -15.23 -1.46 -26.76
CA VAL A 22 -15.22 -1.33 -25.30
C VAL A 22 -13.87 -0.73 -24.85
N PRO A 23 -13.87 0.38 -24.07
CA PRO A 23 -12.63 1.08 -23.69
C PRO A 23 -11.67 0.19 -22.90
N ASN A 24 -10.39 0.18 -23.29
CA ASN A 24 -9.31 -0.49 -22.57
C ASN A 24 -8.95 0.28 -21.28
N VAL A 25 -8.69 -0.42 -20.18
CA VAL A 25 -8.30 0.16 -18.88
C VAL A 25 -6.82 -0.10 -18.59
N SER A 26 -6.10 0.93 -18.14
CA SER A 26 -4.70 0.81 -17.72
C SER A 26 -4.57 0.69 -16.20
N ILE A 27 -3.39 0.30 -15.71
CA ILE A 27 -3.11 0.22 -14.26
C ILE A 27 -3.24 1.60 -13.59
N ASP A 28 -2.84 2.67 -14.29
CA ASP A 28 -2.94 4.03 -13.75
C ASP A 28 -4.41 4.46 -13.60
N ASP A 29 -5.29 4.09 -14.53
CA ASP A 29 -6.72 4.33 -14.40
C ASP A 29 -7.29 3.61 -13.16
N LEU A 30 -6.86 2.36 -12.90
CA LEU A 30 -7.26 1.61 -11.71
C LEU A 30 -6.79 2.30 -10.42
N LYS A 31 -5.58 2.86 -10.41
CA LYS A 31 -5.03 3.60 -9.26
C LYS A 31 -5.76 4.92 -9.01
N GLN A 32 -6.35 5.51 -10.04
CA GLN A 32 -7.18 6.72 -9.92
C GLN A 32 -8.61 6.41 -9.43
N MET A 33 -9.02 5.13 -9.40
CA MET A 33 -10.35 4.78 -8.92
C MET A 33 -10.55 5.17 -7.45
N LYS A 34 -11.71 5.76 -7.18
CA LYS A 34 -12.10 6.27 -5.85
C LYS A 34 -11.90 5.26 -4.73
N THR A 35 -12.13 3.97 -4.99
CA THR A 35 -11.99 2.90 -4.00
C THR A 35 -10.51 2.61 -3.67
N TYR A 36 -9.62 2.65 -4.65
CA TYR A 36 -8.16 2.51 -4.43
C TYR A 36 -7.61 3.71 -3.67
N LEU A 37 -7.99 4.94 -4.06
CA LEU A 37 -7.60 6.15 -3.33
C LEU A 37 -8.08 6.16 -1.87
N LYS A 38 -9.29 5.62 -1.61
CA LYS A 38 -9.80 5.43 -0.25
C LYS A 38 -8.96 4.43 0.55
N LEU A 39 -8.53 3.33 -0.07
CA LEU A 39 -7.63 2.37 0.56
C LEU A 39 -6.31 3.03 0.96
N LEU A 40 -5.65 3.76 0.05
CA LEU A 40 -4.40 4.47 0.35
C LEU A 40 -4.58 5.48 1.51
N LYS A 41 -5.69 6.23 1.51
CA LYS A 41 -5.98 7.17 2.60
C LYS A 41 -6.22 6.47 3.94
N LYS A 42 -6.81 5.27 3.94
CA LYS A 42 -6.98 4.44 5.13
C LYS A 42 -5.61 3.98 5.64
N GLN A 43 -4.77 3.43 4.77
CA GLN A 43 -3.42 2.96 5.09
C GLN A 43 -2.54 4.09 5.66
N GLN A 44 -2.63 5.30 5.11
CA GLN A 44 -1.92 6.47 5.64
C GLN A 44 -2.35 6.83 7.07
N LYS A 45 -3.65 6.71 7.40
CA LYS A 45 -4.17 6.95 8.75
C LYS A 45 -3.70 5.87 9.74
N GLU A 46 -3.67 4.62 9.31
CA GLU A 46 -3.20 3.50 10.12
C GLU A 46 -1.72 3.67 10.51
N LEU A 47 -0.86 4.01 9.54
CA LEU A 47 0.55 4.34 9.81
C LEU A 47 0.70 5.53 10.76
N GLY A 48 -0.09 6.59 10.56
CA GLY A 48 -0.08 7.76 11.45
C GLY A 48 -0.49 7.41 12.88
N ALA A 49 -1.49 6.54 13.06
CA ALA A 49 -1.92 6.07 14.37
C ALA A 49 -0.86 5.19 15.04
N LEU A 50 -0.23 4.28 14.29
CA LEU A 50 0.85 3.43 14.78
C LEU A 50 2.04 4.26 15.28
N LYS A 51 2.53 5.20 14.49
CA LYS A 51 3.65 6.09 14.89
C LYS A 51 3.33 6.90 16.14
N LYS A 52 2.09 7.37 16.27
CA LYS A 52 1.64 8.09 17.47
C LYS A 52 1.62 7.18 18.70
N LYS A 53 1.24 5.90 18.55
CA LYS A 53 1.30 4.90 19.62
C LYS A 53 2.76 4.64 20.02
N GLN A 54 3.63 4.35 19.06
CA GLN A 54 5.05 4.08 19.29
C GLN A 54 5.75 5.21 20.06
N SER A 55 5.51 6.47 19.67
CA SER A 55 6.06 7.64 20.37
C SER A 55 5.56 7.76 21.81
N LYS A 56 4.31 7.41 22.11
CA LYS A 56 3.80 7.40 23.49
C LYS A 56 4.44 6.31 24.34
N ASP A 57 4.63 5.13 23.76
CA ASP A 57 5.24 3.99 24.44
C ASP A 57 6.71 4.28 24.77
N GLN A 58 7.46 4.85 23.82
CA GLN A 58 8.84 5.35 24.03
C GLN A 58 8.92 6.38 25.15
N ASN A 59 8.05 7.39 25.13
CA ASN A 59 8.01 8.42 26.18
C ASN A 59 7.68 7.85 27.56
N THR A 60 6.80 6.84 27.61
CA THR A 60 6.41 6.19 28.87
C THR A 60 7.58 5.40 29.45
N MET A 61 8.29 4.63 28.61
CA MET A 61 9.48 3.90 29.01
C MET A 61 10.60 4.83 29.49
N GLN A 62 10.91 5.89 28.73
CA GLN A 62 11.94 6.86 29.11
C GLN A 62 11.67 7.50 30.47
N LYS A 63 10.41 7.88 30.75
CA LYS A 63 10.02 8.43 32.06
C LYS A 63 10.18 7.40 33.18
N ALA A 64 9.83 6.14 32.92
CA ALA A 64 10.01 5.06 33.89
C ALA A 64 11.50 4.82 34.20
N HIS A 65 12.35 4.75 33.17
CA HIS A 65 13.80 4.62 33.30
C HIS A 65 14.42 5.77 34.11
N CYS A 66 14.10 7.02 33.76
CA CYS A 66 14.55 8.21 34.50
C CYS A 66 14.16 8.13 35.98
N THR A 67 12.87 7.86 36.25
CA THR A 67 12.36 7.75 37.63
C THR A 67 13.05 6.64 38.43
N GLN A 68 13.39 5.52 37.80
CA GLN A 68 14.08 4.41 38.46
C GLN A 68 15.51 4.79 38.83
N VAL A 69 16.26 5.43 37.92
CA VAL A 69 17.62 5.93 38.19
C VAL A 69 17.59 6.99 39.29
N ASP A 70 16.70 7.98 39.20
CA ASP A 70 16.58 9.06 40.18
C ASP A 70 16.32 8.54 41.60
N LYS A 71 15.44 7.54 41.72
CA LYS A 71 15.16 6.88 43.01
C LYS A 71 16.38 6.15 43.56
N MET A 72 17.11 5.44 42.70
CA MET A 72 18.30 4.69 43.10
C MET A 72 19.43 5.61 43.55
N VAL A 73 19.68 6.70 42.83
CA VAL A 73 20.67 7.73 43.20
C VAL A 73 20.27 8.40 44.51
N SER A 74 19.01 8.86 44.61
CA SER A 74 18.50 9.48 45.84
C SER A 74 18.60 8.57 47.06
N GLN A 75 18.37 7.26 46.89
CA GLN A 75 18.50 6.28 47.98
C GLN A 75 19.96 6.11 48.42
N HIS A 76 20.88 5.96 47.47
CA HIS A 76 22.32 5.88 47.76
C HIS A 76 22.82 7.12 48.52
N ASP A 77 22.44 8.31 48.08
CA ASP A 77 22.86 9.57 48.70
C ASP A 77 22.32 9.71 50.13
N LYS A 78 21.08 9.28 50.37
CA LYS A 78 20.49 9.24 51.72
C LYS A 78 21.24 8.29 52.64
N GLU A 79 21.57 7.08 52.17
CA GLU A 79 22.29 6.08 52.98
C GLU A 79 23.71 6.56 53.32
N LYS A 80 24.43 7.12 52.34
CA LYS A 80 25.76 7.71 52.54
C LYS A 80 25.73 8.84 53.56
N MET A 81 24.79 9.77 53.42
CA MET A 81 24.61 10.90 54.35
C MET A 81 24.27 10.44 55.77
N VAL A 82 23.54 9.33 55.94
CA VAL A 82 23.28 8.75 57.26
C VAL A 82 24.57 8.25 57.92
N PHE A 83 25.42 7.53 57.19
CA PHE A 83 26.72 7.07 57.71
C PHE A 83 27.62 8.25 58.12
N GLU A 84 27.73 9.28 57.27
CA GLU A 84 28.51 10.49 57.55
C GLU A 84 28.01 11.21 58.82
N LYS A 85 26.69 11.40 58.95
CA LYS A 85 26.09 12.03 60.15
C LYS A 85 26.29 11.22 61.42
N LEU A 86 26.27 9.89 61.35
CA LEU A 86 26.50 9.03 62.50
C LEU A 86 27.95 9.16 63.00
N LEU A 87 28.91 9.18 62.08
CA LEU A 87 30.32 9.39 62.40
C LEU A 87 30.56 10.78 62.98
N GLU A 88 30.01 11.83 62.37
CA GLU A 88 30.16 13.21 62.86
C GLU A 88 29.65 13.37 64.30
N LYS A 89 28.49 12.76 64.62
CA LYS A 89 27.94 12.75 65.98
C LYS A 89 28.84 12.01 66.98
N ALA A 90 29.46 10.90 66.57
CA ALA A 90 30.36 10.14 67.43
C ALA A 90 31.66 10.90 67.72
N ILE A 91 32.23 11.55 66.70
CA ILE A 91 33.41 12.41 66.84
C ILE A 91 33.13 13.56 67.81
N LYS A 92 32.00 14.27 67.65
CA LYS A 92 31.60 15.36 68.56
C LYS A 92 31.45 14.92 70.01
N LYS A 93 31.05 13.67 70.28
CA LYS A 93 30.83 13.16 71.64
C LYS A 93 32.09 12.65 72.34
N ARG A 94 32.98 11.98 71.62
CA ARG A 94 34.10 11.22 72.22
C ARG A 94 35.48 11.81 71.94
N GLY A 95 35.56 12.83 71.08
CA GLY A 95 36.81 13.38 70.57
C GLY A 95 37.36 12.58 69.41
N GLU A 96 38.09 13.24 68.51
CA GLU A 96 38.54 12.67 67.24
C GLU A 96 39.51 11.49 67.43
N ASN A 97 40.44 11.59 68.38
CA ASN A 97 41.43 10.56 68.67
C ASN A 97 40.80 9.25 69.19
N ASN A 98 39.68 9.34 69.91
CA ASN A 98 38.98 8.15 70.46
C ASN A 98 38.03 7.49 69.45
N CYS A 99 37.93 8.00 68.22
CA CYS A 99 37.03 7.51 67.18
C CYS A 99 37.75 6.99 65.93
N GLN A 100 39.09 6.82 65.96
CA GLN A 100 39.85 6.37 64.79
C GLN A 100 39.34 5.05 64.20
N GLU A 101 39.06 4.06 65.04
CA GLU A 101 38.55 2.75 64.59
C GLU A 101 37.15 2.87 63.98
N LEU A 102 36.25 3.66 64.59
CA LEU A 102 34.91 3.94 64.05
C LEU A 102 34.96 4.70 62.71
N LYS A 103 35.94 5.60 62.55
CA LYS A 103 36.16 6.35 61.31
C LYS A 103 36.52 5.38 60.18
N LYS A 104 37.48 4.48 60.43
CA LYS A 104 37.86 3.44 59.47
C LYS A 104 36.69 2.52 59.13
N GLU A 105 35.95 2.05 60.13
CA GLU A 105 34.76 1.20 59.91
C GLU A 105 33.68 1.90 59.06
N THR A 106 33.46 3.20 59.29
CA THR A 106 32.49 3.99 58.52
C THR A 106 32.96 4.19 57.07
N GLU A 107 34.25 4.42 56.88
CA GLU A 107 34.87 4.55 55.55
C GLU A 107 34.74 3.24 54.76
N ASP A 108 35.03 2.09 55.39
CA ASP A 108 34.85 0.77 54.76
C ASP A 108 33.38 0.49 54.37
N LYS A 109 32.42 0.91 55.22
CA LYS A 109 30.99 0.82 54.94
C LYS A 109 30.57 1.70 53.77
N ILE A 110 31.05 2.95 53.72
CA ILE A 110 30.77 3.86 52.60
C ILE A 110 31.40 3.32 51.31
N GLN A 111 32.62 2.79 51.37
CA GLN A 111 33.29 2.21 50.21
C GLN A 111 32.52 1.00 49.65
N THR A 112 32.01 0.14 50.53
CA THR A 112 31.15 -0.99 50.16
C THR A 112 29.85 -0.49 49.52
N LEU A 113 29.17 0.48 50.15
CA LEU A 113 27.94 1.10 49.63
C LEU A 113 28.13 1.68 48.22
N VAL A 114 29.23 2.40 47.99
CA VAL A 114 29.56 2.98 46.68
C VAL A 114 29.83 1.89 45.65
N THR A 115 30.53 0.82 46.03
CA THR A 115 30.83 -0.32 45.15
C THR A 115 29.54 -1.05 44.75
N ASP A 116 28.66 -1.31 45.71
CA ASP A 116 27.36 -1.94 45.47
C ASP A 116 26.45 -1.07 44.60
N HIS A 117 26.41 0.25 44.86
CA HIS A 117 25.64 1.17 44.02
C HIS A 117 26.17 1.21 42.59
N LYS A 118 27.49 1.23 42.40
CA LYS A 118 28.11 1.17 41.06
C LYS A 118 27.72 -0.11 40.32
N ALA A 119 27.68 -1.25 41.00
CA ALA A 119 27.23 -2.51 40.41
C ALA A 119 25.74 -2.44 40.01
N LYS A 120 24.88 -1.97 40.92
CA LYS A 120 23.44 -1.79 40.64
C LYS A 120 23.18 -0.82 39.48
N VAL A 121 23.92 0.28 39.38
CA VAL A 121 23.85 1.22 38.25
C VAL A 121 24.18 0.51 36.95
N LYS A 122 25.29 -0.26 36.92
CA LYS A 122 25.69 -1.01 35.73
C LYS A 122 24.61 -1.99 35.28
N ASP A 123 24.02 -2.73 36.22
CA ASP A 123 22.98 -3.72 35.93
C ASP A 123 21.69 -3.04 35.42
N ILE A 124 21.28 -1.93 36.04
CA ILE A 124 20.12 -1.16 35.59
C ILE A 124 20.36 -0.51 34.22
N THR A 125 21.54 0.02 33.96
CA THR A 125 21.88 0.55 32.63
C THR A 125 21.80 -0.56 31.58
N ALA A 126 22.36 -1.74 31.83
CA ALA A 126 22.26 -2.87 30.90
C ALA A 126 20.81 -3.30 30.67
N GLN A 127 19.99 -3.34 31.72
CA GLN A 127 18.57 -3.66 31.63
C GLN A 127 17.80 -2.60 30.82
N HIS A 128 18.03 -1.32 31.07
CA HIS A 128 17.38 -0.22 30.33
C HIS A 128 17.75 -0.24 28.85
N THR A 129 19.03 -0.47 28.53
CA THR A 129 19.47 -0.65 27.14
C THR A 129 18.74 -1.80 26.47
N LYS A 130 18.63 -2.95 27.15
CA LYS A 130 17.92 -4.12 26.61
C LYS A 130 16.42 -3.83 26.38
N GLU A 131 15.72 -3.28 27.38
CA GLU A 131 14.30 -2.95 27.27
C GLU A 131 14.02 -1.96 26.12
N TRP A 132 14.92 -0.98 25.96
CA TRP A 132 14.82 -0.02 24.87
C TRP A 132 15.05 -0.68 23.51
N SER A 133 16.11 -1.49 23.36
CA SER A 133 16.39 -2.23 22.13
C SER A 133 15.23 -3.17 21.76
N ASP A 134 14.67 -3.89 22.73
CA ASP A 134 13.53 -4.79 22.54
C ASP A 134 12.28 -4.00 22.09
N LEU A 135 12.02 -2.85 22.71
CA LEU A 135 10.92 -1.96 22.31
C LEU A 135 11.08 -1.48 20.86
N ILE A 136 12.25 -0.93 20.52
CA ILE A 136 12.51 -0.42 19.16
C ILE A 136 12.44 -1.54 18.12
N SER A 137 12.98 -2.72 18.42
CA SER A 137 12.89 -3.89 17.56
C SER A 137 11.45 -4.32 17.32
N SER A 138 10.64 -4.42 18.39
CA SER A 138 9.21 -4.75 18.27
C SER A 138 8.46 -3.70 17.45
N GLN A 139 8.71 -2.41 17.68
CA GLN A 139 8.07 -1.32 16.94
C GLN A 139 8.44 -1.35 15.45
N SER A 140 9.70 -1.66 15.13
CA SER A 140 10.18 -1.83 13.75
C SER A 140 9.47 -3.00 13.05
N ASN A 141 9.35 -4.14 13.74
CA ASN A 141 8.65 -5.32 13.22
C ASN A 141 7.16 -5.03 12.97
N ASP A 142 6.46 -4.39 13.90
CA ASP A 142 5.05 -4.00 13.76
C ASP A 142 4.85 -3.06 12.55
N GLU A 143 5.75 -2.08 12.37
CA GLU A 143 5.70 -1.18 11.22
C GLU A 143 5.92 -1.93 9.90
N GLN A 144 6.85 -2.89 9.90
CA GLN A 144 7.14 -3.69 8.71
C GLN A 144 5.98 -4.62 8.34
N GLU A 145 5.38 -5.32 9.31
CA GLU A 145 4.22 -6.17 9.08
C GLU A 145 3.03 -5.35 8.53
N MET A 146 2.82 -4.15 9.07
CA MET A 146 1.78 -3.26 8.57
C MET A 146 2.03 -2.85 7.11
N LYS A 147 3.27 -2.50 6.75
CA LYS A 147 3.65 -2.18 5.36
C LYS A 147 3.51 -3.39 4.43
N ASP A 148 3.94 -4.57 4.86
CA ASP A 148 3.79 -5.85 4.11
C ASP A 148 2.30 -6.12 3.81
N SER A 149 1.44 -5.95 4.81
CA SER A 149 -0.02 -6.06 4.68
C SER A 149 -0.59 -5.00 3.73
N HIS A 150 -0.14 -3.75 3.82
CA HIS A 150 -0.61 -2.65 2.96
C HIS A 150 -0.31 -2.90 1.48
N VAL A 151 0.90 -3.36 1.14
CA VAL A 151 1.26 -3.67 -0.26
C VAL A 151 0.42 -4.83 -0.79
N THR A 152 0.25 -5.89 0.00
CA THR A 152 -0.60 -7.03 -0.39
C THR A 152 -2.04 -6.59 -0.67
N GLN A 153 -2.62 -5.78 0.23
CA GLN A 153 -3.96 -5.22 0.04
C GLN A 153 -4.07 -4.34 -1.22
N GLN A 154 -3.03 -3.55 -1.55
CA GLN A 154 -3.02 -2.73 -2.77
C GLN A 154 -3.04 -3.62 -4.02
N CYS A 155 -2.21 -4.67 -4.06
CA CYS A 155 -2.17 -5.61 -5.18
C CYS A 155 -3.51 -6.33 -5.38
N ASP A 156 -4.10 -6.84 -4.29
CA ASP A 156 -5.39 -7.55 -4.33
C ASP A 156 -6.53 -6.63 -4.73
N HIS A 157 -6.54 -5.38 -4.24
CA HIS A 157 -7.56 -4.42 -4.60
C HIS A 157 -7.48 -4.03 -6.07
N LEU A 158 -6.27 -3.85 -6.63
CA LEU A 158 -6.10 -3.62 -8.07
C LEU A 158 -6.61 -4.79 -8.91
N LYS A 159 -6.32 -6.04 -8.51
CA LYS A 159 -6.86 -7.24 -9.19
C LYS A 159 -8.40 -7.25 -9.17
N LYS A 160 -9.00 -6.95 -8.02
CA LYS A 160 -10.46 -6.87 -7.87
C LYS A 160 -11.07 -5.77 -8.74
N LEU A 161 -10.44 -4.60 -8.81
CA LEU A 161 -10.91 -3.51 -9.66
C LEU A 161 -10.82 -3.89 -11.14
N LEU A 162 -9.72 -4.49 -11.58
CA LEU A 162 -9.58 -4.96 -12.95
C LEU A 162 -10.68 -5.98 -13.28
N ALA A 163 -10.88 -7.01 -12.45
CA ALA A 163 -11.93 -8.01 -12.65
C ALA A 163 -13.33 -7.38 -12.77
N THR A 164 -13.64 -6.40 -11.92
CA THR A 164 -14.92 -5.67 -11.96
C THR A 164 -15.08 -4.91 -13.28
N VAL A 165 -14.03 -4.23 -13.76
CA VAL A 165 -14.07 -3.54 -15.05
C VAL A 165 -14.26 -4.53 -16.18
N GLN A 166 -13.51 -5.63 -16.19
CA GLN A 166 -13.59 -6.66 -17.22
C GLN A 166 -14.99 -7.30 -17.29
N GLU A 167 -15.62 -7.54 -16.14
CA GLU A 167 -17.01 -8.01 -16.08
C GLU A 167 -17.98 -7.00 -16.70
N GLN A 168 -17.84 -5.72 -16.37
CA GLN A 168 -18.65 -4.64 -16.94
C GLN A 168 -18.46 -4.52 -18.45
N GLN A 169 -17.22 -4.61 -18.93
CA GLN A 169 -16.87 -4.61 -20.35
C GLN A 169 -17.54 -5.76 -21.11
N THR A 170 -17.46 -6.98 -20.56
CA THR A 170 -18.07 -8.18 -21.14
C THR A 170 -19.60 -8.07 -21.16
N MET A 171 -20.21 -7.57 -20.08
CA MET A 171 -21.65 -7.33 -20.03
C MET A 171 -22.09 -6.29 -21.07
N GLN A 172 -21.34 -5.19 -21.21
CA GLN A 172 -21.62 -4.16 -22.20
C GLN A 172 -21.56 -4.71 -23.63
N LEU A 173 -20.53 -5.50 -23.95
CA LEU A 173 -20.41 -6.11 -25.28
C LEU A 173 -21.58 -7.05 -25.57
N LYS A 174 -21.98 -7.90 -24.61
CA LYS A 174 -23.15 -8.79 -24.76
C LYS A 174 -24.44 -8.01 -25.06
N LEU A 175 -24.67 -6.89 -24.37
CA LEU A 175 -25.84 -6.03 -24.63
C LEU A 175 -25.81 -5.43 -26.04
N ILE A 176 -24.64 -5.00 -26.52
CA ILE A 176 -24.47 -4.50 -27.89
C ILE A 176 -24.78 -5.60 -28.91
N GLN A 177 -24.24 -6.80 -28.71
CA GLN A 177 -24.46 -7.96 -29.60
C GLN A 177 -25.93 -8.38 -29.65
N GLU A 178 -26.62 -8.36 -28.50
CA GLU A 178 -28.05 -8.64 -28.42
C GLU A 178 -28.87 -7.62 -29.23
N ARG A 179 -28.56 -6.33 -29.09
CA ARG A 179 -29.21 -5.24 -29.85
C ARG A 179 -29.00 -5.41 -31.35
N GLN A 180 -27.76 -5.64 -31.79
CA GLN A 180 -27.43 -5.86 -33.21
C GLN A 180 -28.18 -7.08 -33.78
N SER A 181 -28.34 -8.15 -32.99
CA SER A 181 -29.08 -9.35 -33.39
C SER A 181 -30.57 -9.08 -33.56
N LYS A 182 -31.17 -8.29 -32.67
CA LYS A 182 -32.58 -7.85 -32.78
C LYS A 182 -32.78 -6.95 -33.99
N GLU A 183 -31.87 -5.99 -34.21
CA GLU A 183 -31.91 -5.07 -35.35
C GLU A 183 -31.78 -5.80 -36.68
N MET A 184 -30.83 -6.73 -36.81
CA MET A 184 -30.69 -7.57 -38.01
C MET A 184 -31.98 -8.34 -38.31
N ARG A 185 -32.60 -8.98 -37.31
CA ARG A 185 -33.88 -9.70 -37.50
C ARG A 185 -35.01 -8.77 -37.96
N ALA A 186 -35.09 -7.57 -37.38
CA ALA A 186 -36.07 -6.57 -37.80
C ALA A 186 -35.83 -6.11 -39.26
N ASN A 187 -34.57 -5.91 -39.64
CA ASN A 187 -34.18 -5.55 -41.01
C ASN A 187 -34.51 -6.69 -42.00
N GLN A 188 -34.28 -7.95 -41.65
CA GLN A 188 -34.67 -9.10 -42.47
C GLN A 188 -36.19 -9.14 -42.70
N ALA A 189 -36.99 -8.93 -41.65
CA ALA A 189 -38.45 -8.87 -41.77
C ALA A 189 -38.90 -7.72 -42.68
N LYS A 190 -38.32 -6.53 -42.50
CA LYS A 190 -38.60 -5.34 -43.33
C LYS A 190 -38.29 -5.59 -44.81
N ILE A 191 -37.11 -6.11 -45.12
CA ILE A 191 -36.69 -6.46 -46.49
C ILE A 191 -37.66 -7.48 -47.10
N SER A 192 -38.05 -8.51 -46.34
CA SER A 192 -38.99 -9.53 -46.83
C SER A 192 -40.36 -8.94 -47.17
N MET A 193 -40.86 -8.02 -46.35
CA MET A 193 -42.11 -7.30 -46.61
C MET A 193 -42.00 -6.37 -47.83
N GLU A 194 -40.92 -5.61 -47.94
CA GLU A 194 -40.67 -4.70 -49.08
C GLU A 194 -40.55 -5.47 -50.40
N ASN A 195 -39.82 -6.58 -50.42
CA ASN A 195 -39.68 -7.41 -51.61
C ASN A 195 -41.02 -8.04 -52.03
N SER A 196 -41.86 -8.43 -51.07
CA SER A 196 -43.22 -8.94 -51.36
C SER A 196 -44.13 -7.86 -51.96
N LYS A 197 -44.04 -6.62 -51.46
CA LYS A 197 -44.74 -5.46 -52.03
C LYS A 197 -44.25 -5.16 -53.45
N ALA A 198 -42.94 -5.22 -53.69
CA ALA A 198 -42.35 -4.99 -55.01
C ALA A 198 -42.87 -5.98 -56.05
N ILE A 199 -42.92 -7.28 -55.74
CA ILE A 199 -43.50 -8.30 -56.65
C ILE A 199 -44.99 -8.02 -56.93
N SER A 200 -45.74 -7.57 -55.92
CA SER A 200 -47.18 -7.31 -56.08
C SER A 200 -47.46 -6.08 -56.96
N GLN A 201 -46.57 -5.09 -56.93
CA GLN A 201 -46.67 -3.85 -57.70
C GLN A 201 -46.02 -3.96 -59.10
N ASP A 202 -45.31 -5.05 -59.38
CA ASP A 202 -44.64 -5.28 -60.65
C ASP A 202 -45.66 -5.54 -61.76
N LYS A 203 -45.85 -4.54 -62.63
CA LYS A 203 -46.78 -4.58 -63.77
C LYS A 203 -46.28 -5.50 -64.90
N SER A 204 -45.02 -5.92 -64.88
CA SER A 204 -44.46 -6.80 -65.92
C SER A 204 -44.89 -8.26 -65.76
N ILE A 205 -45.36 -8.65 -64.56
CA ILE A 205 -45.83 -10.00 -64.25
C ILE A 205 -47.26 -10.17 -64.80
N LYS A 206 -47.41 -11.02 -65.81
CA LYS A 206 -48.65 -11.08 -66.61
C LYS A 206 -49.67 -12.09 -66.08
N ASN A 207 -49.24 -13.08 -65.30
CA ASN A 207 -50.11 -14.15 -64.84
C ASN A 207 -49.75 -14.69 -63.43
N LYS A 208 -50.67 -15.48 -62.86
CA LYS A 208 -50.54 -16.04 -61.50
C LYS A 208 -49.36 -17.01 -61.38
N ALA A 209 -49.15 -17.87 -62.37
CA ALA A 209 -48.06 -18.85 -62.36
C ALA A 209 -46.68 -18.17 -62.35
N GLU A 210 -46.51 -17.10 -63.12
CA GLU A 210 -45.30 -16.27 -63.14
C GLU A 210 -45.10 -15.58 -61.79
N ARG A 211 -46.15 -15.01 -61.20
CA ARG A 211 -46.08 -14.41 -59.86
C ARG A 211 -45.62 -15.41 -58.81
N GLU A 212 -46.23 -16.59 -58.77
CA GLU A 212 -45.87 -17.66 -57.83
C GLU A 212 -44.44 -18.15 -58.04
N ARG A 213 -43.97 -18.21 -59.29
CA ARG A 213 -42.57 -18.51 -59.60
C ARG A 213 -41.63 -17.43 -59.05
N ARG A 214 -41.91 -16.15 -59.30
CA ARG A 214 -41.10 -15.02 -58.80
C ARG A 214 -41.06 -14.97 -57.27
N VAL A 215 -42.18 -15.25 -56.61
CA VAL A 215 -42.23 -15.35 -55.14
C VAL A 215 -41.34 -16.48 -54.63
N ARG A 216 -41.37 -17.66 -55.26
CA ARG A 216 -40.51 -18.79 -54.89
C ARG A 216 -39.02 -18.48 -55.07
N GLU A 217 -38.66 -17.92 -56.21
CA GLU A 217 -37.27 -17.53 -56.50
C GLU A 217 -36.78 -16.45 -55.51
N LEU A 218 -37.60 -15.44 -55.23
CA LEU A 218 -37.30 -14.41 -54.25
C LEU A 218 -37.13 -14.98 -52.84
N ASN A 219 -38.06 -15.84 -52.39
CA ASN A 219 -37.99 -16.45 -51.07
C ASN A 219 -36.72 -17.28 -50.92
N SER A 220 -36.38 -18.09 -51.93
CA SER A 220 -35.11 -18.85 -51.94
C SER A 220 -33.89 -17.92 -51.84
N SER A 221 -33.89 -16.82 -52.60
CA SER A 221 -32.81 -15.81 -52.57
C SER A 221 -32.69 -15.11 -51.21
N ASN A 222 -33.83 -14.69 -50.64
CA ASN A 222 -33.89 -14.05 -49.32
C ASN A 222 -33.41 -15.00 -48.22
N THR A 223 -33.86 -16.26 -48.21
CA THR A 223 -33.42 -17.26 -47.23
C THR A 223 -31.91 -17.42 -47.25
N LYS A 224 -31.29 -17.53 -48.44
CA LYS A 224 -29.83 -17.62 -48.56
C LYS A 224 -29.15 -16.37 -48.00
N LYS A 225 -29.57 -15.17 -48.42
CA LYS A 225 -29.01 -13.90 -47.93
C LYS A 225 -29.12 -13.75 -46.42
N PHE A 226 -30.27 -14.11 -45.84
CA PHE A 226 -30.50 -14.00 -44.40
C PHE A 226 -29.67 -14.99 -43.58
N LEU A 227 -29.44 -16.20 -44.11
CA LEU A 227 -28.54 -17.18 -43.49
C LEU A 227 -27.09 -16.69 -43.53
N ASP A 228 -26.64 -16.19 -44.68
CA ASP A 228 -25.28 -15.65 -44.84
C ASP A 228 -25.04 -14.44 -43.93
N GLU A 229 -26.02 -13.54 -43.82
CA GLU A 229 -25.96 -12.38 -42.92
C GLU A 229 -25.90 -12.80 -41.45
N ARG A 230 -26.72 -13.77 -41.03
CA ARG A 230 -26.68 -14.34 -39.68
C ARG A 230 -25.33 -14.98 -39.38
N LYS A 231 -24.79 -15.76 -40.32
CA LYS A 231 -23.48 -16.39 -40.17
C LYS A 231 -22.38 -15.32 -40.05
N ARG A 232 -22.43 -14.27 -40.88
CA ARG A 232 -21.48 -13.15 -40.82
C ARG A 232 -21.55 -12.42 -39.49
N LEU A 233 -22.76 -12.14 -38.98
CA LEU A 233 -22.95 -11.46 -37.70
C LEU A 233 -22.45 -12.33 -36.53
N ALA A 234 -22.77 -13.61 -36.52
CA ALA A 234 -22.29 -14.54 -35.49
C ALA A 234 -20.76 -14.65 -35.48
N MET A 235 -20.13 -14.77 -36.66
CA MET A 235 -18.66 -14.74 -36.77
C MET A 235 -18.06 -13.40 -36.30
N LYS A 236 -18.76 -12.29 -36.54
CA LYS A 236 -18.33 -10.96 -36.05
C LYS A 236 -18.37 -10.92 -34.51
N HIS A 237 -19.49 -11.31 -33.91
CA HIS A 237 -19.66 -11.36 -32.44
C HIS A 237 -18.63 -12.26 -31.77
N GLN A 238 -18.35 -13.41 -32.37
CA GLN A 238 -17.33 -14.34 -31.87
C GLN A 238 -15.94 -13.69 -31.86
N LYS A 239 -15.53 -13.05 -32.97
CA LYS A 239 -14.23 -12.36 -33.08
C LYS A 239 -14.10 -11.18 -32.12
N GLU A 240 -15.17 -10.41 -31.94
CA GLU A 240 -15.21 -9.30 -30.97
C GLU A 240 -15.02 -9.81 -29.53
N MET A 241 -15.66 -10.93 -29.17
CA MET A 241 -15.50 -11.55 -27.85
C MET A 241 -14.09 -12.10 -27.64
N GLU A 242 -13.54 -12.83 -28.62
CA GLU A 242 -12.17 -13.36 -28.56
C GLU A 242 -11.13 -12.24 -28.41
N GLN A 243 -11.33 -11.12 -29.12
CA GLN A 243 -10.45 -9.97 -29.02
C GLN A 243 -10.56 -9.28 -27.64
N LEU A 244 -11.77 -9.18 -27.09
CA LEU A 244 -11.97 -8.66 -25.74
C LEU A 244 -11.27 -9.56 -24.70
N GLU A 245 -11.49 -10.87 -24.74
CA GLU A 245 -10.87 -11.83 -23.82
C GLU A 245 -9.34 -11.83 -23.93
N LYS A 246 -8.79 -11.71 -25.15
CA LYS A 246 -7.35 -11.56 -25.38
C LYS A 246 -6.83 -10.30 -24.68
N ASN A 247 -7.49 -9.15 -24.87
CA ASN A 247 -7.09 -7.90 -24.24
C ASN A 247 -7.18 -8.00 -22.70
N GLN A 248 -8.24 -8.62 -22.17
CA GLN A 248 -8.43 -8.83 -20.73
C GLN A 248 -7.31 -9.70 -20.12
N ARG A 249 -6.88 -10.75 -20.84
CA ARG A 249 -5.75 -11.60 -20.44
C ARG A 249 -4.44 -10.82 -20.42
N GLU A 250 -4.16 -10.04 -21.46
CA GLU A 250 -2.95 -9.21 -21.52
C GLU A 250 -2.91 -8.14 -20.42
N GLN A 251 -4.06 -7.54 -20.08
CA GLN A 251 -4.15 -6.61 -18.94
C GLN A 251 -3.86 -7.30 -17.61
N LEU A 252 -4.40 -8.51 -17.41
CA LEU A 252 -4.18 -9.28 -16.19
C LEU A 252 -2.69 -9.64 -16.05
N GLU A 253 -2.05 -10.12 -17.11
CA GLU A 253 -0.62 -10.45 -17.10
C GLU A 253 0.24 -9.22 -16.79
N LYS A 254 -0.09 -8.06 -17.38
CA LYS A 254 0.60 -6.79 -17.07
C LYS A 254 0.42 -6.39 -15.61
N LEU A 255 -0.78 -6.55 -15.06
CA LEU A 255 -1.06 -6.24 -13.66
C LEU A 255 -0.34 -7.21 -12.72
N GLU A 256 -0.28 -8.50 -13.05
CA GLU A 256 0.45 -9.50 -12.27
C GLU A 256 1.94 -9.21 -12.24
N LYS A 257 2.55 -8.91 -13.39
CA LYS A 257 3.96 -8.49 -13.48
C LYS A 257 4.24 -7.22 -12.67
N PHE A 258 3.35 -6.23 -12.77
CA PHE A 258 3.45 -5.00 -11.97
C PHE A 258 3.38 -5.29 -10.46
N ASN A 259 2.42 -6.11 -10.02
CA ASN A 259 2.27 -6.49 -8.61
C ASN A 259 3.46 -7.30 -8.11
N GLU A 260 3.98 -8.23 -8.91
CA GLU A 260 5.17 -9.01 -8.58
C GLU A 260 6.40 -8.11 -8.41
N GLN A 261 6.59 -7.15 -9.32
CA GLN A 261 7.68 -6.18 -9.22
C GLN A 261 7.54 -5.27 -7.98
N LEU A 262 6.33 -4.83 -7.68
CA LEU A 262 6.04 -4.02 -6.49
C LEU A 262 6.36 -4.80 -5.20
N LEU A 263 5.93 -6.05 -5.12
CA LEU A 263 6.24 -6.93 -3.99
C LEU A 263 7.75 -7.18 -3.90
N LYS A 264 8.43 -7.52 -4.99
CA LYS A 264 9.89 -7.72 -5.00
C LYS A 264 10.64 -6.48 -4.51
N SER A 265 10.26 -5.29 -4.98
CA SER A 265 10.86 -4.02 -4.52
C SER A 265 10.60 -3.78 -3.04
N HIS A 266 9.41 -4.10 -2.53
CA HIS A 266 9.09 -3.98 -1.11
C HIS A 266 9.97 -4.90 -0.24
N HIS A 267 10.13 -6.17 -0.62
CA HIS A 267 10.97 -7.13 0.10
C HIS A 267 12.46 -6.77 0.01
N ALA A 268 12.92 -6.25 -1.14
CA ALA A 268 14.29 -5.75 -1.27
C ALA A 268 14.57 -4.57 -0.33
N ASN A 269 13.63 -3.62 -0.23
CA ASN A 269 13.75 -2.50 0.72
C ASN A 269 13.77 -2.97 2.18
N LYS A 270 13.01 -4.02 2.52
CA LYS A 270 13.03 -4.66 3.84
C LYS A 270 14.41 -5.22 4.20
N LEU A 271 15.07 -5.91 3.26
CA LEU A 271 16.42 -6.47 3.46
C LEU A 271 17.47 -5.39 3.71
N VAL A 272 17.40 -4.26 2.99
CA VAL A 272 18.33 -3.14 3.16
C VAL A 272 18.12 -2.43 4.50
N GLN A 273 16.87 -2.25 4.94
CA GLN A 273 16.58 -1.64 6.24
C GLN A 273 16.94 -2.56 7.42
N GLY A 274 16.82 -3.88 7.27
CA GLY A 274 17.20 -4.85 8.31
C GLY A 274 18.71 -4.98 8.54
N GLN A 275 19.54 -4.62 7.56
CA GLN A 275 21.01 -4.64 7.69
C GLN A 275 21.58 -3.37 8.36
N GLY A 276 20.84 -2.27 8.39
CA GLY A 276 21.31 -0.98 8.94
C GLY A 276 21.37 -0.89 10.48
N HIS A 277 20.88 -1.91 11.21
CA HIS A 277 20.84 -1.90 12.68
C HIS A 277 21.82 -2.88 13.35
N ALA A 278 22.51 -3.73 12.58
CA ALA A 278 23.38 -4.77 13.13
C ALA A 278 24.84 -4.33 13.37
N ALA A 279 25.19 -3.07 13.10
CA ALA A 279 26.56 -2.56 13.16
C ALA A 279 26.68 -1.27 13.99
N ASP A 280 26.21 -1.28 15.23
CA ASP A 280 26.69 -0.34 16.26
C ASP A 280 27.02 -1.15 17.51
N GLY A 281 28.08 -1.94 17.37
CA GLY A 281 28.72 -2.72 18.42
C GLY A 281 30.22 -2.48 18.41
N GLU A 282 30.68 -1.27 18.11
CA GLU A 282 32.06 -0.86 18.42
C GLU A 282 32.07 0.14 19.57
N VAL A 283 32.64 -0.35 20.67
CA VAL A 283 33.12 0.43 21.81
C VAL A 283 34.15 1.45 21.28
N GLY A 284 33.76 2.73 21.27
CA GLY A 284 34.66 3.86 21.07
C GLY A 284 34.39 4.92 22.13
N GLY A 285 35.28 5.00 23.12
CA GLY A 285 35.24 6.07 24.12
C GLY A 285 35.38 7.44 23.45
N GLY A 286 34.55 8.39 23.86
CA GLY A 286 34.60 9.77 23.40
C GLY A 286 33.80 10.66 24.35
N ASP A 287 34.44 11.72 24.81
CA ASP A 287 34.08 12.58 25.93
C ASP A 287 32.62 13.05 26.01
N GLY A 288 32.12 13.13 27.24
CA GLY A 288 30.82 13.72 27.57
C GLY A 288 30.76 15.23 27.27
N PRO A 289 29.55 15.78 27.09
CA PRO A 289 29.39 17.20 26.85
C PRO A 289 29.71 18.01 28.11
N GLN A 290 30.72 18.89 28.03
CA GLN A 290 30.99 19.94 29.00
C GLN A 290 29.76 20.84 29.17
N THR A 291 29.26 20.91 30.39
CA THR A 291 28.38 21.99 30.85
C THR A 291 29.23 23.26 31.00
N CYS A 292 29.05 24.24 30.11
CA CYS A 292 29.56 25.59 30.33
C CYS A 292 28.47 26.46 30.97
N HIS A 293 28.69 26.78 32.25
CA HIS A 293 28.15 27.98 32.89
C HIS A 293 28.73 29.23 32.22
N SER A 294 27.90 30.22 31.93
CA SER A 294 28.20 31.64 32.20
C SER A 294 26.98 32.51 31.87
N GLY A 295 26.60 33.37 32.82
CA GLY A 295 25.51 34.31 32.62
C GLY A 295 25.06 35.06 33.88
N VAL A 296 26.01 35.54 34.69
CA VAL A 296 25.77 36.67 35.60
C VAL A 296 26.40 37.88 34.94
N LYS A 297 25.58 38.90 34.65
CA LYS A 297 25.98 40.31 34.66
C LYS A 297 24.77 41.15 35.09
N ASP A 298 25.02 41.88 36.17
CA ASP A 298 24.48 43.16 36.66
C ASP A 298 23.23 43.76 35.99
#